data_AF-A0A9E5F500-F1
#
_entry.id   AF-A0A9E5F500-F1
#
_cell.length_a   1.000
_cell.length_b   1.000
_cell.length_c   1.000
_cell.angle_alpha   90.00
_cell.angle_beta   90.00
_cell.angle_gamma   90.00
#
_symmetry.space_group_name_H-M   'P 1'
#
loop_
_entity.id
_entity.type
_entity.pdbx_description
1 polymer ?
#
loop_
_entity_poly.entity_id
_entity_poly.type
_entity_poly.pdbx_seq_one_letter_code
_entity_poly.pdbx_strand_id
1 'polypeptide(L)'
;MDYGYHPPTVYFPLTVPGAMLIEPTETESLQELDELADAFIAIAKKIESKEDTFEKSPVKTFVGKVDEVGAARKPVLSLDDRAL
;
A
#
# COMPACT_ATOMS: atom_id res chain seq x y z
N MET A 1 2.65 0.94 4.38
CA MET A 1 2.04 0.14 5.47
C MET A 1 3.07 -0.42 6.45
N ASP A 2 4.06 -1.21 6.02
CA ASP A 2 5.09 -1.74 6.95
C ASP A 2 5.99 -0.66 7.61
N TYR A 3 6.01 0.54 7.03
CA TYR A 3 6.66 1.74 7.57
C TYR A 3 5.72 2.61 8.43
N GLY A 4 4.52 2.15 8.75
CA GLY A 4 3.56 2.90 9.57
C GLY A 4 2.66 3.88 8.82
N TYR A 5 2.93 4.14 7.54
CA TYR A 5 2.11 5.05 6.71
C TYR A 5 1.03 4.34 5.91
N HIS A 6 -0.12 5.02 5.77
CA HIS A 6 -1.10 4.74 4.72
C HIS A 6 -0.49 5.12 3.36
N PRO A 7 -0.66 4.30 2.29
CA PRO A 7 -0.15 4.66 0.98
C PRO A 7 -0.89 5.89 0.41
N PRO A 8 -0.25 6.71 -0.44
CA PRO A 8 -0.96 7.74 -1.18
C PRO A 8 -1.93 7.13 -2.20
N THR A 9 -2.67 7.97 -2.92
CA THR A 9 -3.47 7.49 -4.05
C THR A 9 -2.56 6.89 -5.10
N VAL A 10 -2.84 5.65 -5.53
CA VAL A 10 -2.06 4.93 -6.54
C VAL A 10 -2.87 4.72 -7.82
N TYR A 11 -2.19 4.62 -8.95
CA TYR A 11 -2.79 4.44 -10.28
C TYR A 11 -3.72 5.57 -10.75
N PHE A 12 -3.54 6.77 -10.19
CA PHE A 12 -4.25 7.99 -10.62
C PHE A 12 -3.29 9.20 -10.60
N PRO A 13 -3.37 10.13 -11.57
CA PRO A 13 -4.27 10.14 -12.73
C PRO A 13 -3.92 9.06 -13.76
N LEU A 14 -4.93 8.61 -14.51
CA LEU A 14 -4.77 7.53 -15.51
C LEU A 14 -3.82 7.89 -16.66
N THR A 15 -3.51 9.17 -16.84
CA THR A 15 -2.56 9.68 -17.86
C THR A 15 -1.10 9.38 -17.52
N VAL A 16 -0.79 8.97 -16.28
CA VAL A 16 0.56 8.67 -15.82
C VAL A 16 0.62 7.20 -15.36
N PRO A 17 1.25 6.30 -16.13
CA PRO A 17 1.35 4.89 -15.76
C PRO A 17 2.09 4.68 -14.43
N GLY A 18 1.50 3.88 -13.53
CA GLY A 18 2.10 3.59 -12.23
C GLY A 18 2.19 4.81 -11.29
N ALA A 19 1.37 5.84 -11.52
CA ALA A 19 1.42 7.07 -10.73
C ALA A 19 1.12 6.83 -9.25
N MET A 20 1.80 7.64 -8.42
CA MET A 20 1.47 7.88 -7.02
C MET A 20 1.13 9.37 -6.88
N LEU A 21 -0.11 9.68 -6.49
CA LEU A 21 -0.58 11.03 -6.22
C LEU A 21 -0.60 11.26 -4.71
N ILE A 22 0.30 12.11 -4.24
CA ILE A 22 0.53 12.41 -2.82
C ILE A 22 -0.13 13.75 -2.46
N GLU A 23 -0.93 13.75 -1.41
CA GLU A 23 -1.59 14.93 -0.86
C GLU A 23 -1.49 14.89 0.68
N PRO A 24 -0.56 15.61 1.30
CA PRO A 24 -0.44 15.62 2.76
C PRO A 24 -1.48 16.52 3.44
N THR A 25 -2.05 17.51 2.75
CA THR A 25 -2.87 18.61 3.34
C THR A 25 -2.06 19.54 4.25
N GLU A 26 -2.68 20.64 4.68
CA GLU A 26 -2.02 21.71 5.45
C GLU A 26 -1.85 21.41 6.94
N THR A 27 -2.52 20.38 7.47
CA THR A 27 -2.49 20.06 8.91
C THR A 27 -1.28 19.23 9.31
N GLU A 28 -0.64 18.56 8.35
CA GLU A 28 0.54 17.73 8.61
C GLU A 28 1.76 18.60 8.88
N SER A 29 2.55 18.20 9.87
CA SER A 29 3.77 18.90 10.25
C SER A 29 4.90 18.63 9.25
N LEU A 30 5.86 19.55 9.16
CA LEU A 30 7.07 19.34 8.35
C LEU A 30 7.81 18.05 8.75
N GLN A 31 7.83 17.73 10.05
CA GLN A 31 8.45 16.51 10.56
C GLN A 31 7.76 15.26 9.99
N GLU A 32 6.43 15.21 9.96
CA GLU A 32 5.69 14.07 9.39
C GLU A 32 5.96 13.91 7.89
N LEU A 33 6.14 15.01 7.16
CA LEU A 33 6.52 14.99 5.75
C LEU A 33 7.93 14.44 5.54
N ASP A 34 8.89 14.85 6.39
CA ASP A 34 10.27 14.37 6.34
C ASP A 34 10.32 12.86 6.63
N GLU A 35 9.59 12.38 7.65
CA GLU A 35 9.54 10.97 7.99
C GLU A 35 8.87 10.13 6.88
N LEU A 36 7.83 10.66 6.22
CA LEU A 36 7.23 10.04 5.04
C LEU A 36 8.20 9.97 3.86
N ALA A 37 8.96 11.04 3.61
CA ALA A 37 9.97 11.08 2.56
C ALA A 37 11.10 10.07 2.83
N ASP A 38 11.57 9.96 4.08
CA ASP A 38 12.55 8.97 4.49
C ASP A 38 12.06 7.54 4.29
N ALA A 39 10.78 7.26 4.56
CA ALA A 39 10.17 5.97 4.27
C ALA A 39 10.21 5.64 2.77
N PHE A 40 9.88 6.59 1.89
CA PHE A 40 9.97 6.39 0.44
C PHE A 40 11.40 6.17 -0.03
N ILE A 41 12.36 6.97 0.46
CA ILE A 41 13.78 6.84 0.12
C ILE A 41 14.31 5.46 0.56
N ALA A 42 13.93 4.99 1.75
CA ALA A 42 14.33 3.68 2.25
C ALA A 42 13.77 2.54 1.38
N ILE A 43 12.51 2.64 0.93
CA ILE A 43 11.90 1.67 0.01
C ILE A 43 12.64 1.69 -1.33
N ALA A 44 12.88 2.87 -1.92
CA ALA A 44 13.59 3.00 -3.18
C ALA A 44 15.00 2.38 -3.12
N LYS A 45 15.76 2.65 -2.05
CA LYS A 45 17.10 2.07 -1.84
C LYS A 45 17.08 0.55 -1.80
N LYS A 46 16.09 -0.06 -1.13
CA LYS A 46 15.94 -1.53 -1.07
C LYS A 46 15.62 -2.15 -2.42
N ILE A 47 14.81 -1.48 -3.23
CA ILE A 47 14.50 -1.90 -4.59
C ILE A 47 15.76 -1.81 -5.47
N GLU A 48 16.46 -0.67 -5.43
CA GLU A 48 17.69 -0.45 -6.20
C GLU A 48 18.81 -1.43 -5.83
N SER A 49 18.97 -1.72 -4.54
CA SER A 49 19.95 -2.69 -4.03
C SER A 49 19.54 -4.15 -4.26
N LYS A 50 18.30 -4.40 -4.71
CA LYS A 50 17.68 -5.73 -4.83
C LYS A 50 17.67 -6.53 -3.52
N GLU A 51 17.70 -5.83 -2.40
CA GLU A 51 17.61 -6.44 -1.07
C GLU A 51 16.21 -7.01 -0.81
N ASP A 52 15.18 -6.37 -1.37
CA ASP A 52 13.78 -6.77 -1.19
C ASP A 52 12.97 -6.53 -2.46
N THR A 53 12.04 -7.45 -2.75
CA THR A 53 11.07 -7.37 -3.86
C THR A 53 9.69 -6.90 -3.40
N PHE A 54 9.46 -6.80 -2.08
CA PHE A 54 8.20 -6.43 -1.45
C PHE A 54 7.00 -7.34 -1.81
N GLU A 55 7.24 -8.50 -2.43
CA GLU A 55 6.18 -9.44 -2.82
C GLU A 55 5.38 -9.97 -1.62
N LYS A 56 6.04 -10.07 -0.46
CA LYS A 56 5.44 -10.54 0.79
C LYS A 56 4.80 -9.43 1.62
N SER A 57 4.97 -8.17 1.24
CA SER A 57 4.35 -7.05 1.96
C SER A 57 2.83 -7.00 1.74
N PRO A 58 2.07 -6.50 2.73
CA PRO A 58 2.51 -6.09 4.06
C PRO A 58 2.71 -7.28 5.02
N VAL A 59 3.69 -7.17 5.92
CA VAL A 59 4.03 -8.21 6.92
C VAL A 59 3.75 -7.79 8.37
N LYS A 60 3.63 -6.49 8.65
CA LYS A 60 3.38 -5.97 10.01
C LYS A 60 1.89 -5.75 10.32
N THR A 61 1.04 -5.76 9.30
CA THR A 61 -0.40 -5.56 9.44
C THR A 61 -1.07 -6.80 10.00
N PHE A 62 -2.26 -6.64 10.61
CA PHE A 62 -3.02 -7.77 11.18
C PHE A 62 -3.41 -8.82 10.12
N VAL A 63 -3.71 -8.37 8.91
CA VAL A 63 -3.94 -9.21 7.72
C VAL A 63 -2.91 -8.84 6.66
N GLY A 64 -2.38 -9.84 5.95
CA GLY A 64 -1.50 -9.63 4.80
C GLY A 64 -2.26 -9.28 3.52
N LYS A 65 -1.60 -9.47 2.37
CA LYS A 65 -2.21 -9.24 1.05
C LYS A 65 -3.40 -10.18 0.83
N VAL A 66 -4.56 -9.60 0.47
CA VAL A 66 -5.82 -10.33 0.27
C VAL A 66 -5.88 -10.92 -1.15
N ASP A 67 -6.51 -12.09 -1.31
CA ASP A 67 -6.80 -12.68 -2.61
C ASP A 67 -7.99 -12.00 -3.28
N GLU A 68 -7.73 -10.88 -3.95
CA GLU A 68 -8.74 -10.13 -4.70
C GLU A 68 -9.35 -10.92 -5.86
N VAL A 69 -8.54 -11.77 -6.52
CA VAL A 69 -9.01 -12.58 -7.67
C VAL A 69 -9.99 -13.64 -7.20
N GLY A 70 -9.67 -14.33 -6.10
CA GLY A 70 -10.56 -15.30 -5.46
C GLY A 70 -11.85 -14.63 -5.00
N ALA A 71 -11.74 -13.50 -4.30
CA ALA A 71 -12.91 -12.74 -3.82
C ALA A 71 -13.81 -12.25 -4.96
N ALA A 72 -13.25 -11.80 -6.08
CA ALA A 72 -14.02 -11.37 -7.25
C ALA A 72 -14.70 -12.53 -7.98
N ARG A 73 -14.07 -13.72 -8.04
CA ARG A 73 -14.60 -14.89 -8.74
C ARG A 73 -15.58 -15.72 -7.91
N LYS A 74 -15.42 -15.73 -6.59
CA LYS A 74 -16.25 -16.49 -5.63
C LYS A 74 -16.61 -15.58 -4.45
N PRO A 75 -17.44 -14.56 -4.67
CA PRO A 75 -17.75 -13.58 -3.64
C PRO A 75 -18.60 -14.20 -2.54
N VAL A 76 -18.20 -13.94 -1.29
CA VAL A 76 -19.00 -14.21 -0.08
C VAL A 76 -19.52 -12.86 0.41
N LEU A 77 -20.80 -12.60 0.20
CA LEU A 77 -21.41 -11.28 0.41
C LEU A 77 -22.10 -11.17 1.78
N SER A 78 -22.52 -12.29 2.34
CA SER A 78 -23.12 -12.40 3.67
C SER A 78 -22.45 -13.51 4.50
N LEU A 79 -22.74 -13.54 5.80
CA LEU A 79 -22.21 -14.58 6.69
C LEU A 79 -22.80 -15.96 6.36
N ASP A 80 -24.05 -16.00 5.93
CA ASP A 80 -24.77 -17.23 5.59
C ASP A 80 -24.19 -17.91 4.33
N ASP A 81 -23.63 -17.12 3.41
CA ASP A 81 -22.96 -17.62 2.20
C ASP A 81 -21.70 -18.43 2.51
N ARG A 82 -21.16 -18.38 3.74
CA ARG A 82 -19.97 -19.14 4.15
C ARG A 82 -20.25 -20.61 4.46
N ALA A 83 -21.52 -21.01 4.56
CA ALA A 83 -21.93 -22.36 4.96
C ALA A 83 -22.28 -23.29 3.77
N LEU A 84 -22.18 -22.81 2.53
CA LEU A 84 -22.41 -23.55 1.27
C LEU A 84 -21.09 -23.85 0.55
#